data_AF-A0A399NVK8-F1
#
_entry.id   AF-A0A399NVK8-F1
#
_cell.length_a   1.000
_cell.length_b   1.000
_cell.length_c   1.000
_cell.angle_alpha   90.00
_cell.angle_beta   90.00
_cell.angle_gamma   90.00
#
_symmetry.space_group_name_H-M   'P 1'
#
loop_
_entity.id
_entity.type
_entity.pdbx_description
1 polymer ?
#
loop_
_entity_poly.entity_id
_entity_poly.type
_entity_poly.pdbx_seq_one_letter_code
_entity_poly.pdbx_strand_id
1 'polypeptide(L)'
;MDGDLFVAAIRRRFEATPSLAPEKAWIAGRASADGTAVILYSDGRGRLRGRRWVLDRLAARFAPHDAQSLADDVYPNEVIEPDGPMTPLDVDWADGLVEDPSRVGWVVNTWTHDDPPAPG
;
A
#
# COMPACT_ATOMS: atom_id res chain seq x y z
N MET A 1 14.15 6.92 -3.02
CA MET A 1 14.11 5.91 -1.92
C MET A 1 14.23 4.50 -2.50
N ASP A 2 14.72 3.50 -1.77
CA ASP A 2 14.73 2.10 -2.23
C ASP A 2 13.35 1.46 -2.04
N GLY A 3 12.65 1.22 -3.15
CA GLY A 3 11.28 0.72 -3.12
C GLY A 3 11.17 -0.77 -2.79
N ASP A 4 12.12 -1.59 -3.22
CA ASP A 4 12.09 -3.03 -2.91
C ASP A 4 12.32 -3.26 -1.42
N LEU A 5 13.22 -2.48 -0.80
CA LEU A 5 13.39 -2.49 0.65
C LEU A 5 12.12 -2.01 1.38
N PHE A 6 11.39 -1.04 0.85
CA PHE A 6 10.15 -0.55 1.45
C PHE A 6 9.06 -1.64 1.41
N VAL A 7 8.85 -2.27 0.25
CA VAL A 7 7.89 -3.38 0.08
C VAL A 7 8.25 -4.55 0.99
N ALA A 8 9.53 -4.90 1.08
CA ALA A 8 10.01 -5.95 1.98
C ALA A 8 9.78 -5.60 3.46
N ALA A 9 9.97 -4.34 3.86
CA ALA A 9 9.72 -3.88 5.22
C ALA A 9 8.22 -3.94 5.59
N ILE A 10 7.32 -3.53 4.68
CA ILE A 10 5.87 -3.67 4.88
C ILE A 10 5.48 -5.14 5.03
N ARG A 11 6.00 -6.03 4.17
CA ARG A 11 5.73 -7.48 4.27
C ARG A 11 6.15 -8.02 5.64
N ARG A 12 7.35 -7.65 6.12
CA ARG A 12 7.82 -8.04 7.46
C ARG A 12 6.89 -7.55 8.56
N ARG A 13 6.27 -6.38 8.41
CA ARG A 13 5.30 -5.86 9.38
C ARG A 13 4.03 -6.72 9.43
N PHE A 14 3.50 -7.17 8.29
CA PHE A 14 2.42 -8.16 8.25
C PHE A 14 2.79 -9.45 9.00
N GLU A 15 4.00 -9.97 8.76
CA GLU A 15 4.48 -11.21 9.39
C GLU A 15 4.73 -11.05 10.90
N ALA A 16 5.23 -9.88 11.33
CA ALA A 16 5.61 -9.62 12.72
C ALA A 16 4.47 -9.16 13.63
N THR A 17 3.38 -8.62 13.07
CA THR A 17 2.29 -8.03 13.85
C THR A 17 0.89 -8.59 13.54
N PRO A 18 0.71 -9.92 13.52
CA PRO A 18 -0.62 -10.50 13.34
C PRO A 18 -1.58 -10.13 14.47
N SER A 19 -1.12 -9.64 15.62
CA SER A 19 -1.99 -9.15 16.69
C SER A 19 -2.59 -7.76 16.45
N LEU A 20 -2.02 -6.94 15.56
CA LEU A 20 -2.48 -5.56 15.34
C LEU A 20 -3.66 -5.49 14.36
N ALA A 21 -3.68 -6.35 13.35
CA ALA A 21 -4.78 -6.53 12.40
C ALA A 21 -4.85 -8.02 11.98
N PRO A 22 -5.31 -8.92 12.87
CA PRO A 22 -5.31 -10.38 12.64
C PRO A 22 -6.13 -10.81 11.44
N GLU A 23 -7.10 -10.01 11.04
CA GLU A 23 -7.93 -10.23 9.86
C GLU A 23 -7.21 -9.89 8.55
N LYS A 24 -6.18 -9.04 8.60
CA LYS A 24 -5.46 -8.58 7.41
C LYS A 24 -4.31 -9.51 7.07
N ALA A 25 -4.19 -9.86 5.79
CA ALA A 25 -3.14 -10.77 5.31
C ALA A 25 -2.44 -10.22 4.08
N TRP A 26 -1.11 -10.29 4.08
CA TRP A 26 -0.28 -9.96 2.92
C TRP A 26 -0.63 -10.86 1.73
N ILE A 27 -0.82 -10.27 0.55
CA ILE A 27 -1.02 -11.01 -0.71
C ILE A 27 0.20 -10.84 -1.63
N ALA A 28 0.54 -9.60 -1.97
CA ALA A 28 1.63 -9.31 -2.89
C ALA A 28 2.08 -7.85 -2.76
N GLY A 29 3.22 -7.53 -3.36
CA GLY A 29 3.67 -6.15 -3.50
C GLY A 29 4.84 -6.04 -4.46
N ARG A 30 5.03 -4.84 -5.00
CA ARG A 30 6.08 -4.52 -5.98
C ARG A 30 6.47 -3.06 -5.87
N ALA A 31 7.76 -2.78 -6.05
CA ALA A 31 8.22 -1.46 -6.41
C ALA A 31 8.41 -1.34 -7.93
N SER A 32 8.06 -0.19 -8.48
CA SER A 32 8.22 0.12 -9.89
C SER A 32 9.39 1.10 -10.07
N ALA A 33 10.01 1.08 -11.25
CA ALA A 33 11.17 1.92 -11.56
C ALA A 33 10.86 3.43 -11.53
N ASP A 34 9.59 3.81 -11.59
CA ASP A 34 9.10 5.18 -11.47
C ASP A 34 9.07 5.70 -10.01
N GLY A 35 9.60 4.93 -9.05
CA GLY A 35 9.63 5.31 -7.64
C GLY A 35 8.29 5.10 -6.93
N THR A 36 7.43 4.23 -7.46
CA THR A 36 6.17 3.87 -6.82
C THR A 36 6.24 2.50 -6.16
N ALA A 37 5.49 2.30 -5.08
CA ALA A 37 5.30 1.00 -4.46
C ALA A 37 3.81 0.68 -4.40
N VAL A 38 3.47 -0.56 -4.73
CA VAL A 38 2.13 -1.12 -4.64
C VAL A 38 2.16 -2.28 -3.67
N ILE A 39 1.18 -2.35 -2.77
CA ILE A 39 0.92 -3.55 -1.96
C ILE A 39 -0.52 -3.98 -2.12
N LEU A 40 -0.74 -5.28 -2.03
CA LEU A 40 -2.04 -5.93 -2.02
C LEU A 40 -2.19 -6.75 -0.73
N TYR A 41 -3.34 -6.63 -0.08
CA TYR A 41 -3.67 -7.38 1.13
C TYR A 41 -5.15 -7.76 1.19
N SER A 42 -5.46 -8.86 1.87
CA SER A 42 -6.83 -9.24 2.21
C SER A 42 -7.28 -8.47 3.44
N ASP A 43 -8.55 -8.08 3.51
CA ASP A 43 -9.17 -7.44 4.68
C ASP A 43 -9.85 -8.40 5.66
N GLY A 44 -9.66 -9.71 5.46
CA GLY A 44 -10.27 -10.77 6.27
C GLY A 44 -11.75 -11.01 6.00
N ARG A 45 -12.38 -10.19 5.14
CA ARG A 45 -13.77 -10.38 4.66
C ARG A 45 -13.80 -10.90 3.22
N GLY A 46 -12.67 -11.42 2.74
CA GLY A 46 -12.51 -11.94 1.38
C GLY A 46 -12.36 -10.87 0.31
N ARG A 47 -12.17 -9.60 0.69
CA ARG A 47 -11.94 -8.51 -0.27
C ARG A 47 -10.45 -8.24 -0.39
N LEU A 48 -10.00 -8.07 -1.63
CA LEU A 48 -8.63 -7.73 -1.96
C LEU A 48 -8.49 -6.21 -2.01
N ARG A 49 -7.54 -5.67 -1.25
CA ARG A 49 -7.26 -4.25 -1.15
C ARG A 49 -5.92 -3.93 -1.74
N GLY A 50 -5.85 -2.81 -2.44
CA GLY A 50 -4.61 -2.26 -3.00
C GLY A 50 -4.32 -0.87 -2.45
N ARG A 51 -3.03 -0.61 -2.21
CA ARG A 51 -2.52 0.74 -1.90
C ARG A 51 -1.30 1.02 -2.76
N ARG A 52 -1.17 2.27 -3.20
CA ARG A 52 -0.04 2.75 -4.02
C ARG A 52 0.56 4.02 -3.43
N TRP A 53 1.87 4.01 -3.20
CA TRP A 53 2.62 5.18 -2.76
C TRP A 53 3.56 5.68 -3.84
N VAL A 54 3.68 7.00 -3.95
CA VAL A 54 4.83 7.65 -4.61
C VAL A 54 5.89 7.85 -3.53
N LEU A 55 6.96 7.07 -3.58
CA LEU A 55 7.90 6.92 -2.48
C LEU A 55 8.64 8.20 -2.14
N ASP A 56 9.04 8.99 -3.13
CA ASP A 56 9.75 10.25 -2.86
C ASP A 56 8.84 11.30 -2.20
N ARG A 57 7.54 11.32 -2.54
CA ARG A 57 6.56 12.20 -1.87
C ARG A 57 6.26 11.75 -0.44
N LEU A 58 6.29 10.46 -0.22
CA LEU A 58 6.13 9.89 1.10
C LEU A 58 7.37 10.22 1.96
N ALA A 59 8.57 9.96 1.45
CA ALA A 59 9.84 10.21 2.14
C ALA A 59 10.02 11.67 2.55
N ALA A 60 9.50 12.62 1.76
CA ALA A 60 9.54 14.04 2.10
C ALA A 60 8.74 14.40 3.37
N ARG A 61 7.88 13.51 3.88
CA ARG A 61 7.03 13.75 5.06
C ARG A 61 7.55 13.13 6.35
N PHE A 62 8.56 12.27 6.28
CA PHE A 62 9.06 11.49 7.42
C PHE A 62 10.55 11.71 7.61
N ALA A 63 11.01 11.71 8.86
CA ALA A 63 12.42 11.62 9.19
C ALA A 63 12.62 10.49 10.20
N PRO A 64 13.53 9.53 9.94
CA PRO A 64 14.48 9.46 8.82
C PRO A 64 13.86 8.99 7.48
N HIS A 65 14.53 9.31 6.36
CA HIS A 65 14.03 9.11 4.99
C HIS A 65 14.35 7.71 4.42
N ASP A 66 14.46 6.69 5.28
CA ASP A 66 14.79 5.33 4.85
C ASP A 66 13.56 4.42 4.76
N ALA A 67 13.67 3.41 3.90
CA ALA A 67 12.59 2.51 3.57
C ALA A 67 11.96 1.80 4.79
N GLN A 68 12.77 1.51 5.80
CA GLN A 68 12.29 0.81 6.98
C GLN A 68 11.50 1.74 7.89
N SER A 69 12.03 2.93 8.19
CA SER A 69 11.29 3.92 8.98
C SER A 69 9.98 4.33 8.30
N LEU A 70 9.97 4.51 6.98
CA LEU A 70 8.73 4.79 6.27
C LEU A 70 7.71 3.64 6.37
N ALA A 71 8.15 2.39 6.25
CA ALA A 71 7.25 1.24 6.42
C ALA A 71 6.70 1.16 7.85
N ASP A 72 7.52 1.50 8.84
CA ASP A 72 7.17 1.49 10.26
C ASP A 72 6.10 2.54 10.60
N ASP A 73 6.10 3.67 9.90
CA ASP A 73 5.08 4.71 10.04
C ASP A 73 3.83 4.40 9.21
N VAL A 74 3.97 3.98 7.95
CA VAL A 74 2.83 3.75 7.03
C VAL A 74 1.99 2.56 7.44
N TYR A 75 2.63 1.48 7.89
CA TYR A 75 1.92 0.25 8.19
C TYR A 75 0.84 0.42 9.28
N PRO A 76 1.12 0.95 10.48
CA PRO A 76 0.08 1.16 11.48
C PRO A 76 -0.96 2.20 11.07
N ASN A 77 -0.56 3.27 10.38
CA ASN A 77 -1.43 4.43 10.12
C ASN A 77 -2.28 4.30 8.85
N GLU A 78 -1.81 3.59 7.83
CA GLU A 78 -2.55 3.44 6.57
C GLU A 78 -2.94 1.99 6.31
N VAL A 79 -2.14 0.99 6.73
CA VAL A 79 -2.43 -0.41 6.42
C VAL A 79 -3.26 -1.08 7.50
N ILE A 80 -2.99 -0.86 8.79
CA ILE A 80 -3.73 -1.45 9.91
C ILE A 80 -5.06 -0.71 10.15
N GLU A 81 -5.05 0.63 10.14
CA GLU A 81 -6.25 1.42 10.41
C GLU A 81 -7.48 0.94 9.61
N PRO A 82 -8.71 1.07 10.16
CA PRO A 82 -9.92 0.68 9.45
C PRO A 82 -9.92 1.28 8.05
N ASP A 83 -9.94 0.40 7.04
CA ASP A 83 -9.77 0.88 5.68
C ASP A 83 -10.95 1.80 5.32
N GLY A 84 -10.62 2.96 4.76
CA GLY A 84 -11.60 3.86 4.17
C GLY A 84 -12.36 3.23 2.99
N PRO A 85 -13.28 4.00 2.35
CA PRO A 85 -13.99 3.54 1.17
C PRO A 85 -13.01 3.07 0.09
N MET A 86 -13.34 1.94 -0.54
CA MET A 86 -12.60 1.47 -1.72
C MET A 86 -13.15 2.12 -2.96
N THR A 87 -12.26 2.51 -3.86
CA THR A 87 -12.61 2.99 -5.18
C THR A 87 -12.19 1.95 -6.21
N PRO A 88 -13.09 1.48 -7.09
CA PRO A 88 -12.68 0.74 -8.27
C PRO A 88 -11.96 1.72 -9.21
N LEU A 89 -10.70 1.44 -9.52
CA LEU A 89 -9.90 2.25 -10.43
C LEU A 89 -9.52 1.38 -11.63
N ASP A 90 -9.66 1.93 -12.83
CA ASP A 90 -9.20 1.30 -14.07
C ASP A 90 -7.70 1.60 -14.25
N VAL A 91 -6.88 0.83 -13.53
CA VAL A 91 -5.41 0.96 -13.48
C VAL A 91 -4.75 -0.41 -13.49
N ASP A 92 -3.56 -0.48 -14.06
CA ASP A 92 -2.76 -1.70 -14.27
C ASP A 92 -1.82 -2.04 -13.08
N TRP A 93 -1.95 -1.33 -11.97
CA TRP A 93 -1.00 -1.40 -10.85
C TRP A 93 -0.90 -2.79 -10.19
N ALA A 94 -1.95 -3.60 -10.31
CA ALA A 94 -2.01 -4.96 -9.77
C ALA A 94 -1.66 -6.05 -10.81
N ASP A 95 -1.32 -5.67 -12.05
CA ASP A 95 -0.99 -6.63 -13.09
C ASP A 95 0.23 -7.47 -12.72
N GLY A 96 0.07 -8.79 -12.84
CA GLY A 96 1.09 -9.78 -12.47
C GLY A 96 1.28 -9.99 -10.97
N LEU A 97 0.55 -9.27 -10.11
CA LEU A 97 0.56 -9.49 -8.66
C LEU A 97 -0.55 -10.45 -8.20
N VAL A 98 -1.65 -10.52 -8.95
CA VAL A 98 -2.80 -11.41 -8.71
C VAL A 98 -3.38 -11.89 -10.04
N GLU A 99 -4.15 -12.99 -10.00
CA GLU A 99 -4.78 -13.59 -11.18
C GLU A 99 -5.82 -12.67 -11.85
N ASP A 100 -6.57 -11.92 -11.04
CA ASP A 100 -7.62 -11.00 -11.51
C ASP A 100 -7.44 -9.61 -10.86
N PRO A 101 -6.68 -8.71 -11.51
CA PRO A 101 -6.43 -7.34 -11.03
C PRO A 101 -7.72 -6.52 -10.84
N SER A 102 -8.80 -6.83 -11.57
CA SER A 102 -10.06 -6.08 -11.51
C SER A 102 -10.78 -6.23 -10.15
N ARG A 103 -10.43 -7.25 -9.37
CA ARG A 103 -10.98 -7.51 -8.04
C ARG A 103 -10.35 -6.66 -6.94
N VAL A 104 -9.31 -5.90 -7.25
CA VAL A 104 -8.62 -5.04 -6.28
C VAL A 104 -9.44 -3.78 -6.05
N GLY A 105 -9.89 -3.59 -4.81
CA GLY A 105 -10.42 -2.31 -4.36
C GLY A 105 -9.29 -1.41 -3.88
N TRP A 106 -9.16 -0.21 -4.46
CA TRP A 106 -8.08 0.71 -4.11
C TRP A 106 -8.47 1.62 -2.96
N VAL A 107 -7.60 1.71 -1.96
CA VAL A 107 -7.78 2.60 -0.83
C VAL A 107 -6.89 3.83 -1.00
N VAL A 108 -7.48 5.00 -0.84
CA VAL A 108 -6.75 6.27 -0.87
C VAL A 108 -5.83 6.34 0.35
N ASN A 109 -4.56 6.68 0.12
CA ASN A 109 -3.57 6.85 1.17
C ASN A 109 -3.71 8.25 1.76
N THR A 110 -3.81 8.35 3.08
CA THR A 110 -3.93 9.63 3.79
C THR A 110 -2.79 10.59 3.46
N TRP A 111 -1.56 10.07 3.37
CA TRP A 111 -0.37 10.88 3.18
C TRP A 111 0.06 11.04 1.73
N THR A 112 -0.45 10.22 0.82
CA THR A 112 -0.08 10.27 -0.61
C THR A 112 -1.27 10.41 -1.55
N HIS A 113 -2.45 10.80 -1.05
CA HIS A 113 -3.53 11.20 -1.95
C HIS A 113 -3.01 12.35 -2.82
N ASP A 114 -2.92 12.10 -4.12
CA ASP A 114 -3.13 13.15 -5.10
C ASP A 114 -4.60 13.53 -4.98
N ASP A 115 -4.94 14.82 -5.00
CA ASP A 115 -6.31 15.18 -5.37
C ASP A 115 -6.60 14.48 -6.70
N PRO A 116 -7.75 13.79 -6.86
CA PRO A 116 -8.11 13.27 -8.17
C PRO A 116 -8.07 14.44 -9.16
N PRO A 117 -7.56 14.25 -10.39
CA PRO A 117 -7.66 15.30 -11.40
C PRO A 117 -9.13 15.69 -11.48
N ALA A 118 -9.40 17.01 -11.40
CA ALA A 118 -10.75 17.53 -11.50
C ALA A 118 -11.43 16.91 -12.74
N PRO A 119 -12.71 16.51 -12.66
CA PRO A 119 -13.42 16.06 -13.83
C PRO A 119 -13.40 17.20 -14.85
N GLY A 120 -12.72 16.98 -15.97
CA GLY A 120 -12.74 17.85 -17.14
C GLY A 120 -14.08 17.79 -17.86
#